data_AF-A0A7Y6E4K6-F1
#
_entry.id   AF-A0A7Y6E4K6-F1
#
_cell.length_a   1.000
_cell.length_b   1.000
_cell.length_c   1.000
_cell.angle_alpha   90.00
_cell.angle_beta   90.00
_cell.angle_gamma   90.00
#
_symmetry.space_group_name_H-M   'P 1'
#
loop_
_entity.id
_entity.type
_entity.pdbx_description
1 polymer ?
#
loop_
_entity_poly.entity_id
_entity_poly.type
_entity_poly.pdbx_seq_one_letter_code
_entity_poly.pdbx_strand_id
1 'polypeptide(L)'
;MTIDLRDSTDYEVLRAAKVLARVAEVARELGLDFLVVGATARTIISIGLLGTPPERQTRDIVIAAEVDSWEEFARLAERLDERRGVHKFKIG
;
A
#
# COMPACT_ATOMS: atom_id res chain seq x y z
N MET A 1 -9.15 0.60 20.88
CA MET A 1 -7.73 0.20 20.92
C MET A 1 -7.06 0.88 19.74
N THR A 2 -6.04 1.71 19.98
CA THR A 2 -5.31 2.43 18.93
C THR A 2 -3.91 1.86 18.85
N ILE A 3 -3.48 1.45 17.66
CA ILE A 3 -2.12 0.99 17.39
C ILE A 3 -1.32 2.21 16.95
N ASP A 4 -0.25 2.55 17.69
CA ASP A 4 0.68 3.62 17.32
C ASP A 4 2.02 3.01 16.91
N LEU A 5 2.41 3.27 15.66
CA LEU A 5 3.63 2.75 15.04
C LEU A 5 4.53 3.87 14.52
N ARG A 6 4.29 5.12 14.94
CA ARG A 6 5.03 6.29 14.43
C ARG A 6 6.54 6.21 14.70
N ASP A 7 6.93 5.62 15.82
CA ASP A 7 8.33 5.43 16.23
C ASP A 7 8.83 3.99 16.01
N SER A 8 8.09 3.18 15.23
CA SER A 8 8.47 1.80 14.94
C SER A 8 9.81 1.75 14.20
N THR A 9 10.75 0.94 14.70
CA THR A 9 12.00 0.63 14.01
C THR A 9 11.90 -0.64 13.15
N ASP A 10 10.72 -1.27 13.09
CA ASP A 10 10.52 -2.50 12.31
C ASP A 10 10.66 -2.22 10.81
N TYR A 11 11.46 -3.05 10.15
CA TYR A 11 11.76 -2.91 8.73
C TYR A 11 10.52 -3.00 7.82
N GLU A 12 9.57 -3.89 8.12
CA GLU A 12 8.34 -4.05 7.33
C GLU A 12 7.45 -2.81 7.48
N VAL A 13 7.34 -2.25 8.69
CA VAL A 13 6.57 -1.03 8.94
C VAL A 13 7.21 0.18 8.24
N LEU A 14 8.52 0.38 8.40
CA LEU A 14 9.23 1.50 7.78
C LEU A 14 9.16 1.45 6.25
N ARG A 15 9.29 0.26 5.67
CA ARG A 15 9.15 0.07 4.22
C ARG A 15 7.74 0.39 3.75
N ALA A 16 6.72 -0.15 4.43
CA ALA A 16 5.32 0.12 4.09
C ALA A 16 5.01 1.62 4.20
N ALA A 17 5.43 2.28 5.28
CA ALA A 17 5.22 3.71 5.49
C ALA A 17 5.80 4.56 4.34
N LYS A 18 7.01 4.24 3.88
CA LYS A 18 7.64 4.95 2.75
C LYS A 18 6.85 4.81 1.45
N VAL A 19 6.40 3.60 1.12
CA VAL A 19 5.61 3.35 -0.10
C VAL A 19 4.23 3.99 0.00
N LEU A 20 3.56 3.81 1.14
CA LEU A 20 2.23 4.37 1.39
C LEU A 20 2.24 5.89 1.43
N ALA A 21 3.32 6.53 1.88
CA ALA A 21 3.45 7.99 1.80
C ALA A 21 3.43 8.49 0.35
N ARG A 22 4.11 7.79 -0.56
CA ARG A 22 4.08 8.12 -2.00
C ARG A 22 2.72 7.85 -2.63
N VAL A 23 2.09 6.72 -2.28
CA VAL A 23 0.73 6.41 -2.73
C VAL A 23 -0.25 7.47 -2.24
N ALA A 24 -0.17 7.88 -0.97
CA ALA A 24 -1.06 8.88 -0.38
C ALA A 24 -0.89 10.26 -1.02
N GLU A 25 0.34 10.66 -1.35
CA GLU A 25 0.61 11.88 -2.08
C GLU A 25 -0.11 11.88 -3.45
N VAL A 26 0.08 10.82 -4.24
CA VAL A 26 -0.53 10.69 -5.57
C VAL A 26 -2.06 10.58 -5.49
N ALA A 27 -2.58 9.75 -4.59
CA ALA A 27 -4.02 9.57 -4.40
C ALA A 27 -4.70 10.88 -4.02
N ARG A 28 -4.10 11.65 -3.10
CA ARG A 28 -4.59 12.98 -2.71
C ARG A 28 -4.62 13.96 -3.87
N GLU A 29 -3.60 13.97 -4.72
CA GLU A 29 -3.57 14.85 -5.90
C GLU A 29 -4.63 14.48 -6.95
N LEU A 30 -5.02 13.21 -7.01
CA LEU A 30 -6.06 12.72 -7.91
C LEU A 30 -7.46 12.73 -7.27
N GLY A 31 -7.58 13.04 -5.98
CA GLY A 31 -8.84 13.01 -5.25
C GLY A 31 -9.39 11.60 -5.00
N LEU A 32 -8.51 10.60 -4.94
CA LEU A 32 -8.87 9.19 -4.75
C LEU A 32 -8.67 8.75 -3.31
N ASP A 33 -9.60 7.97 -2.80
CA ASP A 33 -9.47 7.27 -1.53
C ASP A 33 -8.83 5.89 -1.72
N PHE A 34 -8.04 5.46 -0.73
CA PHE A 34 -7.46 4.13 -0.72
C PHE A 34 -7.34 3.57 0.70
N LEU A 35 -7.27 2.25 0.78
CA LEU A 35 -7.13 1.49 2.02
C LEU A 35 -5.95 0.52 1.91
N VAL A 36 -5.21 0.35 3.00
CA VAL A 36 -4.20 -0.71 3.13
C VAL A 36 -4.90 -2.04 3.39
N VAL A 37 -4.61 -3.05 2.58
CA VAL A 37 -5.32 -4.34 2.64
C VAL A 37 -4.36 -5.53 2.59
N GLY A 38 -4.92 -6.74 2.66
CA GLY A 38 -4.21 -8.00 2.43
C GLY A 38 -3.03 -8.22 3.39
N ALA A 39 -1.96 -8.81 2.85
CA ALA A 39 -0.77 -9.16 3.62
C ALA A 39 -0.09 -7.94 4.25
N THR A 40 -0.24 -6.74 3.67
CA THR A 40 0.32 -5.50 4.22
C THR A 40 -0.41 -5.10 5.50
N ALA A 41 -1.74 -5.01 5.46
CA ALA A 41 -2.55 -4.68 6.64
C ALA A 41 -2.33 -5.68 7.78
N ARG A 42 -2.34 -6.98 7.46
CA ARG A 42 -2.06 -8.05 8.44
C ARG A 42 -0.69 -7.86 9.10
N THR A 43 0.33 -7.52 8.33
CA THR A 43 1.70 -7.31 8.85
C THR A 43 1.75 -6.14 9.83
N ILE A 44 1.16 -4.99 9.47
CA ILE A 44 1.11 -3.80 10.32
C ILE A 44 0.40 -4.11 11.65
N ILE A 45 -0.75 -4.77 11.59
CA ILE A 45 -1.52 -5.13 12.79
C ILE A 45 -0.75 -6.13 13.66
N SER A 46 -0.17 -7.16 13.06
CA SER A 46 0.62 -8.17 13.79
C SER A 46 1.82 -7.55 14.50
N ILE A 47 2.54 -6.63 13.87
CA ILE A 47 3.65 -5.93 14.52
C ILE A 47 3.14 -5.03 15.64
N GLY A 48 2.07 -4.26 15.41
CA GLY A 48 1.51 -3.37 16.41
C GLY A 48 0.88 -4.06 17.63
N LEU A 49 0.40 -5.29 17.48
CA LEU A 49 -0.24 -6.04 18.56
C LEU A 49 0.65 -7.12 19.19
N LEU A 50 1.52 -7.75 18.40
CA LEU A 50 2.32 -8.92 18.79
C LEU A 50 3.83 -8.63 18.77
N GLY A 51 4.25 -7.46 18.30
CA GLY A 51 5.66 -7.07 18.23
C GLY A 51 6.48 -7.81 17.16
N THR A 52 5.86 -8.65 16.34
CA THR A 52 6.56 -9.45 15.32
C THR A 52 5.78 -9.51 14.01
N PRO A 53 6.45 -9.49 12.84
CA PRO A 53 5.80 -9.69 11.56
C PRO A 53 5.40 -11.16 11.35
N PRO A 54 4.27 -11.44 10.68
CA PRO A 54 3.93 -12.78 10.25
C PRO A 54 4.78 -13.21 9.06
N GLU A 55 4.85 -14.51 8.78
CA GLU A 55 5.49 -15.00 7.56
C GLU A 55 4.81 -14.46 6.29
N ARG A 56 5.64 -14.17 5.28
CA ARG A 56 5.22 -13.62 3.99
C ARG A 56 5.87 -14.36 2.82
N GLN A 57 5.08 -14.66 1.79
CA GLN A 57 5.58 -15.21 0.53
C GLN A 57 6.19 -14.14 -0.39
N THR A 58 5.59 -12.94 -0.42
CA THR A 58 6.05 -11.78 -1.19
C THR A 58 6.25 -10.57 -0.27
N ARG A 59 7.01 -9.57 -0.70
CA ARG A 59 7.25 -8.31 0.04
C ARG A 59 6.53 -7.10 -0.56
N ASP A 60 5.60 -7.33 -1.48
CA ASP A 60 4.75 -6.30 -2.08
C ASP A 60 3.95 -5.50 -1.03
N ILE A 61 3.50 -4.32 -1.43
CA ILE A 61 2.60 -3.47 -0.65
C ILE A 61 1.25 -3.52 -1.36
N VAL A 62 0.19 -3.84 -0.61
CA VAL A 62 -1.14 -4.07 -1.17
C VAL A 62 -2.10 -3.01 -0.65
N ILE A 63 -2.74 -2.32 -1.59
CA ILE A 63 -3.78 -1.33 -1.35
C ILE A 63 -5.03 -1.70 -2.16
N ALA A 64 -6.19 -1.23 -1.71
CA ALA A 64 -7.38 -1.09 -2.53
C ALA A 64 -7.62 0.41 -2.73
N ALA A 65 -7.88 0.84 -3.97
CA ALA A 65 -8.23 2.21 -4.29
C ALA A 65 -9.66 2.25 -4.84
N GLU A 66 -10.43 3.25 -4.44
CA GLU A 66 -11.75 3.54 -5.02
C GLU A 66 -11.55 4.32 -6.32
N VAL A 67 -12.14 3.83 -7.39
CA VAL A 67 -12.12 4.45 -8.73
C VAL A 67 -13.48 4.27 -9.36
N ASP A 68 -14.01 5.32 -9.99
CA ASP A 68 -15.32 5.30 -10.64
C ASP A 68 -15.23 4.97 -12.14
N SER A 69 -14.01 4.93 -12.68
CA SER A 69 -13.77 4.61 -14.09
C SER A 69 -12.38 4.03 -14.35
N TRP A 70 -12.24 3.43 -15.54
CA TRP A 70 -10.94 2.94 -16.01
C TRP A 70 -9.96 4.10 -16.30
N GLU A 71 -10.47 5.27 -16.66
CA GLU A 71 -9.68 6.47 -16.86
C GLU A 71 -9.05 6.97 -15.56
N GLU A 72 -9.75 6.88 -14.42
CA GLU A 72 -9.18 7.21 -13.11
C GLU A 72 -8.10 6.22 -12.70
N PHE A 73 -8.36 4.92 -12.90
CA PHE A 73 -7.34 3.89 -12.70
C PHE A 73 -6.09 4.16 -13.54
N ALA A 74 -6.27 4.50 -14.83
CA ALA A 74 -5.15 4.79 -15.72
C ALA A 74 -4.33 6.00 -15.22
N ARG A 75 -4.98 7.08 -14.79
CA ARG A 75 -4.30 8.25 -14.20
C ARG A 75 -3.52 7.88 -12.94
N LEU A 76 -4.10 7.08 -12.05
CA LEU A 76 -3.41 6.61 -10.86
C LEU A 76 -2.18 5.76 -11.22
N ALA A 77 -2.34 4.82 -12.16
CA ALA A 77 -1.26 3.94 -12.61
C ALA A 77 -0.11 4.74 -13.26
N GLU A 78 -0.41 5.67 -14.16
CA GLU A 78 0.59 6.51 -14.83
C GLU A 78 1.41 7.37 -13.86
N ARG A 79 0.80 7.86 -12.77
CA ARG A 79 1.48 8.66 -11.75
C ARG A 79 2.40 7.83 -10.84
N LEU A 80 2.15 6.53 -10.72
CA LEU A 80 2.95 5.60 -9.91
C LEU A 80 4.00 4.85 -10.75
N ASP A 81 3.85 4.82 -12.08
CA ASP A 81 4.71 4.06 -12.98
C ASP A 81 5.92 4.87 -13.48
N GLU A 82 6.98 4.93 -12.67
CA GLU A 82 8.31 5.33 -13.16
C GLU A 82 9.15 4.12 -13.62
N ARG A 83 8.69 2.89 -13.42
CA ARG A 83 9.41 1.66 -13.81
C ARG A 83 8.43 0.53 -14.13
N ARG A 84 8.40 0.13 -15.43
CA ARG A 84 7.71 -1.07 -15.94
C ARG A 84 7.88 -2.27 -15.00
N GLY A 85 6.86 -2.54 -14.20
CA GLY A 85 6.74 -3.78 -13.44
C GLY A 85 6.51 -4.97 -14.37
N VAL A 86 7.03 -6.15 -14.00
CA VAL A 86 6.86 -7.41 -14.76
C VAL A 86 5.42 -7.94 -14.71
N HIS A 87 4.58 -7.37 -13.84
CA HIS A 87 3.21 -7.81 -13.64
C HIS A 87 2.28 -7.20 -14.69
N LYS A 88 1.67 -8.07 -15.49
CA LYS A 88 0.64 -7.71 -16.45
C LYS A 88 -0.71 -7.70 -15.75
N PHE A 89 -1.43 -6.59 -15.84
CA PHE A 89 -2.84 -6.53 -15.46
C PHE A 89 -3.68 -7.18 -16.58
N LYS A 90 -4.59 -8.09 -16.22
CA LYS A 90 -5.64 -8.58 -17.12
C LYS A 90 -6.94 -7.90 -16.71
N ILE A 91 -7.49 -7.09 -17.60
CA ILE A 91 -8.87 -6.62 -17.52
C ILE A 91 -9.70 -7.66 -18.27
N GLY A 92 -10.63 -8.29 -17.56
CA GLY A 92 -11.62 -9.22 -18.12
C GLY A 92 -12.90 -8.50 -18.51
#